data_AF-A0A7Y7CMM8-F1
#
_entry.id   AF-A0A7Y7CMM8-F1
#
_cell.length_a   1.000
_cell.length_b   1.000
_cell.length_c   1.000
_cell.angle_alpha   90.00
_cell.angle_beta   90.00
_cell.angle_gamma   90.00
#
_symmetry.space_group_name_H-M   'P 1'
#
loop_
_entity.id
_entity.type
_entity.pdbx_description
1 polymer ?
#
loop_
_entity_poly.entity_id
_entity_poly.type
_entity_poly.pdbx_seq_one_letter_code
_entity_poly.pdbx_strand_id
1 'polypeptide(L)'
;MAVLKLSADDVLARNIIGGAFLHEQGQSVCRGYVSGFSVEGDCWTLAVRDVEYLNKMVGEWCPDSDQDEYGGRLSMHASFEEDTVDGILCLSGYGMEIYVAPMCANPWQEIDWPELDGYGGGPMEGSLSKRDKKKRRKQKR
;
A
#
# COMPACT_ATOMS: atom_id res chain seq x y z
N MET A 1 7.84 -14.99 0.37
CA MET A 1 6.75 -14.47 1.22
C MET A 1 5.65 -15.51 1.26
N ALA A 2 4.95 -15.63 2.38
CA ALA A 2 3.70 -16.38 2.42
C ALA A 2 2.60 -15.37 2.09
N VAL A 3 2.01 -15.51 0.91
CA VAL A 3 0.97 -14.61 0.40
C VAL A 3 -0.36 -15.33 0.49
N LEU A 4 -1.36 -14.70 1.10
CA LEU A 4 -2.73 -15.20 1.15
C LEU A 4 -3.56 -14.52 0.07
N LYS A 5 -4.16 -15.31 -0.83
CA LYS A 5 -5.13 -14.79 -1.79
C LYS A 5 -6.48 -14.57 -1.11
N LEU A 6 -7.11 -13.44 -1.42
CA LEU A 6 -8.34 -12.99 -0.79
C LEU A 6 -9.45 -12.82 -1.81
N SER A 7 -10.69 -13.05 -1.37
CA SER A 7 -11.86 -12.64 -2.13
C SER A 7 -12.14 -11.15 -1.91
N ALA A 8 -12.98 -10.56 -2.78
CA ALA A 8 -13.44 -9.18 -2.61
C ALA A 8 -14.16 -8.97 -1.26
N ASP A 9 -14.97 -9.95 -0.85
CA ASP A 9 -15.71 -9.93 0.42
C ASP A 9 -14.76 -9.92 1.62
N ASP A 10 -13.64 -10.65 1.55
CA ASP A 10 -12.62 -10.65 2.60
C ASP A 10 -11.94 -9.28 2.75
N VAL A 11 -11.75 -8.55 1.65
CA VAL A 11 -11.15 -7.20 1.70
C VAL A 11 -12.16 -6.20 2.26
N LEU A 12 -13.42 -6.27 1.84
CA LEU A 12 -14.50 -5.43 2.38
C LEU A 12 -14.66 -5.62 3.89
N ALA A 13 -14.61 -6.87 4.37
CA ALA A 13 -14.73 -7.19 5.79
C ALA A 13 -13.58 -6.62 6.65
N ARG A 14 -12.40 -6.37 6.06
CA ARG A 14 -11.25 -5.78 6.78
C ARG A 14 -11.39 -4.28 7.05
N ASN A 15 -12.32 -3.59 6.40
CA ASN A 15 -12.53 -2.14 6.52
C ASN A 15 -11.22 -1.33 6.43
N ILE A 16 -10.65 -1.26 5.24
CA ILE A 16 -9.36 -0.62 4.99
C ILE A 16 -9.40 0.92 4.98
N ILE A 17 -10.58 1.54 5.18
CA ILE A 17 -10.76 2.99 5.16
C ILE A 17 -10.02 3.64 6.34
N GLY A 18 -9.16 4.61 6.05
CA GLY A 18 -8.22 5.22 6.99
C GLY A 18 -6.85 4.54 7.04
N GLY A 19 -6.68 3.42 6.33
CA GLY A 19 -5.40 2.71 6.25
C GLY A 19 -4.40 3.51 5.45
N ALA A 20 -3.14 3.49 5.87
CA ALA A 20 -2.05 4.05 5.07
C ALA A 20 -1.88 3.23 3.78
N PHE A 21 -1.49 3.87 2.70
CA PHE A 21 -1.22 3.18 1.43
C PHE A 21 0.09 3.63 0.78
N LEU A 22 0.63 2.78 -0.08
CA LEU A 22 1.78 3.06 -0.93
C LEU A 22 1.52 2.52 -2.34
N HIS A 23 1.76 3.33 -3.37
CA HIS A 23 1.54 2.95 -4.77
C HIS A 23 2.64 3.51 -5.67
N GLU A 24 2.98 2.79 -6.74
CA GLU A 24 3.92 3.24 -7.77
C GLU A 24 3.18 3.61 -9.07
N GLN A 25 3.34 4.86 -9.50
CA GLN A 25 2.77 5.37 -10.75
C GLN A 25 3.88 5.83 -11.69
N GLY A 26 4.34 4.94 -12.57
CA GLY A 26 5.40 5.23 -13.52
C GLY A 26 6.71 5.63 -12.83
N GLN A 27 7.10 6.91 -12.95
CA GLN A 27 8.32 7.44 -12.32
C GLN A 27 8.07 8.07 -10.94
N SER A 28 6.90 7.85 -10.34
CA SER A 28 6.52 8.42 -9.04
C SER A 28 6.09 7.34 -8.06
N VAL A 29 6.22 7.62 -6.76
CA VAL A 29 5.66 6.80 -5.67
C VAL A 29 4.74 7.67 -4.83
N CYS A 30 3.47 7.29 -4.69
CA CYS A 30 2.49 8.01 -3.87
C CYS A 30 2.33 7.35 -2.51
N ARG A 31 2.19 8.17 -1.47
CA ARG A 31 1.79 7.72 -0.12
C ARG A 31 0.66 8.59 0.43
N GLY A 32 -0.21 7.97 1.20
CA GLY A 32 -1.30 8.67 1.84
C GLY A 32 -2.21 7.74 2.60
N TYR A 33 -3.50 8.06 2.63
CA TYR A 33 -4.51 7.29 3.36
C TYR A 33 -5.71 6.95 2.48
N VAL A 34 -6.28 5.77 2.68
CA VAL A 34 -7.52 5.36 2.02
C VAL A 34 -8.68 6.20 2.57
N SER A 35 -9.42 6.87 1.69
CA SER A 35 -10.61 7.65 2.03
C SER A 35 -11.92 6.90 1.73
N GLY A 36 -11.87 5.91 0.84
CA GLY A 36 -13.01 5.05 0.53
C GLY A 36 -12.58 3.78 -0.23
N PHE A 37 -13.36 2.71 -0.08
CA PHE A 37 -13.18 1.48 -0.85
C PHE A 37 -14.54 0.84 -1.12
N SER A 38 -14.79 0.45 -2.37
CA SER A 38 -16.01 -0.23 -2.78
C SER A 38 -15.73 -1.30 -3.82
N VAL A 39 -16.62 -2.30 -3.86
CA VAL A 39 -16.66 -3.31 -4.91
C VAL A 39 -18.09 -3.36 -5.42
N GLU A 40 -18.27 -3.07 -6.71
CA GLU A 40 -19.58 -3.03 -7.37
C GLU A 40 -19.57 -3.95 -8.59
N GLY A 41 -20.31 -5.05 -8.49
CA GLY A 41 -20.35 -6.07 -9.53
C GLY A 41 -18.97 -6.69 -9.76
N ASP A 42 -18.38 -6.38 -10.91
CA ASP A 42 -17.08 -6.90 -11.35
C ASP A 42 -15.98 -5.82 -11.31
N CYS A 43 -16.22 -4.71 -10.62
CA CYS A 43 -15.27 -3.61 -10.48
C CYS A 43 -14.98 -3.34 -9.00
N TRP A 44 -13.75 -2.96 -8.69
CA TRP A 44 -13.39 -2.35 -7.41
C TRP A 44 -12.89 -0.93 -7.63
N THR A 45 -13.15 -0.08 -6.64
CA THR A 45 -12.74 1.32 -6.60
C THR A 45 -12.13 1.63 -5.23
N LEU A 46 -11.01 2.35 -5.22
CA LEU A 46 -10.32 2.84 -4.04
C LEU A 46 -10.12 4.35 -4.19
N ALA A 47 -10.74 5.10 -3.29
CA ALA A 47 -10.48 6.51 -3.15
C ALA A 47 -9.36 6.71 -2.11
N VAL A 48 -8.38 7.53 -2.44
CA VAL A 48 -7.27 7.84 -1.54
C VAL A 48 -7.10 9.34 -1.38
N ARG A 49 -6.51 9.74 -0.26
CA ARG A 49 -6.02 11.09 -0.05
C ARG A 49 -4.52 11.02 0.02
N ASP A 50 -3.89 11.62 -0.96
CA ASP A 50 -2.44 11.71 -1.01
C ASP A 50 -2.01 12.77 0.00
N VAL A 51 -0.82 12.56 0.55
CA VAL A 51 -0.23 13.54 1.48
C VAL A 51 1.14 13.95 0.94
N GLU A 52 1.86 13.00 0.35
CA GLU A 52 3.15 13.23 -0.26
C GLU A 52 3.38 12.20 -1.39
N TYR A 53 3.98 12.63 -2.50
CA TYR A 53 4.48 11.73 -3.54
C TYR A 53 5.97 11.98 -3.82
N LEU A 54 6.75 10.94 -4.12
CA LEU A 54 8.16 11.00 -4.46
C LEU A 54 8.31 10.93 -5.97
N ASN A 55 8.90 11.97 -6.57
CA ASN A 55 9.29 11.92 -7.98
C ASN A 55 10.69 11.29 -8.09
N LYS A 56 10.79 10.11 -8.71
CA LYS A 56 12.04 9.33 -8.79
C LYS A 56 13.13 9.98 -9.63
N MET A 57 12.75 10.84 -10.59
CA MET A 57 13.72 11.54 -11.43
C MET A 57 14.48 12.63 -10.67
N VAL A 58 13.79 13.30 -9.74
CA VAL A 58 14.38 14.39 -8.92
C VAL A 58 14.76 13.93 -7.51
N GLY A 59 14.23 12.80 -7.05
CA GLY A 59 14.49 12.26 -5.71
C GLY A 59 13.87 13.09 -4.57
N GLU A 60 12.82 13.86 -4.87
CA GLU A 60 12.20 14.79 -3.92
C GLU A 60 10.72 14.44 -3.68
N TRP A 61 10.29 14.60 -2.43
CA TRP A 61 8.90 14.48 -2.03
C TRP A 61 8.16 15.80 -2.29
N CYS A 62 7.07 15.71 -3.03
CA CYS A 62 6.18 16.82 -3.34
C CYS A 62 4.86 16.60 -2.58
N PRO A 63 4.33 17.62 -1.88
CA PRO A 63 2.99 17.56 -1.32
C PRO A 63 1.98 17.53 -2.46
N ASP A 64 1.14 16.50 -2.49
CA ASP A 64 -0.10 16.48 -3.25
C ASP A 64 -1.19 16.10 -2.25
N SER A 65 -2.18 16.97 -2.11
CA SER A 65 -3.27 16.79 -1.15
C SER A 65 -4.60 16.48 -1.81
N ASP A 66 -4.58 16.29 -3.13
CA ASP A 66 -5.78 16.00 -3.90
C ASP A 66 -6.27 14.57 -3.62
N GLN A 67 -7.55 14.35 -3.92
CA GLN A 67 -8.19 13.06 -3.77
C GLN A 67 -8.13 12.33 -5.09
N ASP A 68 -7.37 11.25 -5.13
CA ASP A 68 -7.24 10.38 -6.30
C ASP A 68 -8.14 9.15 -6.19
N GLU A 69 -8.45 8.59 -7.35
CA GLU A 69 -9.26 7.40 -7.49
C GLU A 69 -8.52 6.34 -8.30
N TYR A 70 -8.43 5.15 -7.72
CA TYR A 70 -7.87 3.96 -8.33
C TYR A 70 -8.94 2.89 -8.48
N GLY A 71 -8.85 2.04 -9.49
CA GLY A 71 -9.84 0.98 -9.67
C GLY A 71 -9.37 -0.12 -10.60
N GLY A 72 -10.12 -1.22 -10.61
CA GLY A 72 -9.80 -2.46 -11.33
C GLY A 72 -11.03 -3.27 -11.70
N ARG A 73 -10.98 -4.01 -12.82
CA ARG A 73 -11.97 -5.07 -13.13
C ARG A 73 -11.52 -6.41 -12.57
N LEU A 74 -12.35 -7.03 -11.75
CA LEU A 74 -12.12 -8.35 -11.13
C LEU A 74 -11.97 -9.46 -12.17
N SER A 75 -12.78 -9.46 -13.23
CA SER A 75 -12.70 -10.46 -14.30
C SER A 75 -11.47 -10.35 -15.22
N MET A 76 -10.81 -9.19 -15.26
CA MET A 76 -9.77 -8.87 -16.23
C MET A 76 -8.47 -8.42 -15.56
N HIS A 77 -7.90 -9.25 -14.68
CA HIS A 77 -6.56 -9.10 -14.08
C HIS A 77 -6.46 -8.35 -12.73
N ALA A 78 -7.54 -8.17 -11.98
CA ALA A 78 -7.42 -7.74 -10.59
C ALA A 78 -7.25 -8.92 -9.62
N SER A 79 -6.42 -8.73 -8.59
CA SER A 79 -6.22 -9.68 -7.49
C SER A 79 -6.11 -8.94 -6.16
N PHE A 80 -6.50 -9.64 -5.10
CA PHE A 80 -6.32 -9.19 -3.73
C PHE A 80 -5.44 -10.19 -2.99
N GLU A 81 -4.32 -9.71 -2.47
CA GLU A 81 -3.31 -10.53 -1.82
C GLU A 81 -2.90 -9.91 -0.48
N GLU A 82 -2.60 -10.72 0.53
CA GLU A 82 -2.10 -10.23 1.82
C GLU A 82 -0.72 -10.81 2.09
N ASP A 83 0.24 -9.95 2.41
CA ASP A 83 1.47 -10.38 3.06
C ASP A 83 1.17 -10.74 4.51
N THR A 84 1.14 -12.05 4.78
CA THR A 84 0.82 -12.60 6.10
C THR A 84 1.84 -12.24 7.20
N VAL A 85 3.00 -11.66 6.86
CA VAL A 85 4.01 -11.26 7.86
C VAL A 85 3.67 -9.91 8.49
N ASP A 86 3.27 -8.94 7.65
CA ASP A 86 3.04 -7.55 8.07
C ASP A 86 1.59 -7.10 7.87
N GLY A 87 0.71 -7.98 7.36
CA GLY A 87 -0.71 -7.70 7.15
C GLY A 87 -0.98 -6.72 6.01
N ILE A 88 0.00 -6.54 5.11
CA ILE A 88 -0.11 -5.59 4.00
C ILE A 88 -1.01 -6.21 2.93
N LEU A 89 -2.07 -5.50 2.57
CA LEU A 89 -2.95 -5.87 1.47
C LEU A 89 -2.41 -5.28 0.17
N CYS A 90 -2.20 -6.10 -0.84
CA CYS A 90 -1.94 -5.70 -2.21
C CYS A 90 -3.26 -5.77 -3.00
N LEU A 91 -3.72 -4.62 -3.48
CA LEU A 91 -4.85 -4.49 -4.40
C LEU A 91 -4.28 -4.27 -5.80
N SER A 92 -4.50 -5.21 -6.71
CA SER A 92 -4.04 -5.09 -8.09
C SER A 92 -5.22 -4.94 -9.06
N GLY A 93 -4.99 -4.25 -10.18
CA GLY A 93 -5.97 -4.07 -11.26
C GLY A 93 -5.40 -3.19 -12.37
N TYR A 94 -5.78 -3.37 -13.64
CA TYR A 94 -5.32 -2.55 -14.78
C TYR A 94 -3.81 -2.23 -14.83
N GLY A 95 -2.95 -3.16 -14.39
CA GLY A 95 -1.49 -2.96 -14.40
C GLY A 95 -0.93 -2.06 -13.29
N MET A 96 -1.73 -1.76 -12.26
CA MET A 96 -1.29 -1.10 -11.04
C MET A 96 -1.39 -2.05 -9.83
N GLU A 97 -0.55 -1.79 -8.82
CA GLU A 97 -0.57 -2.45 -7.51
C GLU A 97 -0.56 -1.38 -6.42
N ILE A 98 -1.51 -1.49 -5.49
CA ILE A 98 -1.65 -0.59 -4.35
C ILE A 98 -1.47 -1.39 -3.08
N TYR A 99 -0.51 -0.98 -2.26
CA TYR A 99 -0.22 -1.62 -0.99
C TYR A 99 -0.89 -0.85 0.13
N VAL A 100 -1.73 -1.52 0.91
CA VAL A 100 -2.48 -0.93 2.02
C VAL A 100 -2.04 -1.58 3.33
N ALA A 101 -1.69 -0.74 4.28
CA ALA A 101 -1.30 -1.13 5.63
C ALA A 101 -2.49 -1.66 6.45
N PRO A 102 -2.24 -2.56 7.42
CA PRO A 102 -3.19 -2.75 8.51
C PRO A 102 -3.26 -1.48 9.37
N MET A 103 -4.39 -1.29 10.05
CA MET A 103 -4.60 -0.15 10.96
C MET A 103 -3.56 -0.18 12.09
N CYS A 104 -2.76 0.87 12.19
CA CYS A 104 -1.79 1.07 13.26
C CYS A 104 -1.51 2.56 13.49
N ALA A 105 -0.88 2.89 14.62
CA ALA A 105 -0.66 4.28 15.01
C ALA A 105 0.41 4.97 14.14
N ASN A 106 1.49 4.26 13.79
CA ASN A 106 2.61 4.80 13.02
C ASN A 106 2.97 3.89 11.83
N PRO A 107 2.11 3.81 10.79
CA PRO A 107 2.29 2.88 9.67
C PRO A 107 3.62 3.04 8.95
N TRP A 108 4.16 4.25 8.91
CA TRP A 108 5.37 4.55 8.17
C TRP A 108 6.67 4.11 8.89
N GLN A 109 6.62 3.95 10.21
CA GLN A 109 7.75 3.46 11.01
C GLN A 109 7.61 1.96 11.34
N GLU A 110 6.38 1.50 11.53
CA GLU A 110 6.10 0.16 12.06
C GLU A 110 5.91 -0.90 10.97
N ILE A 111 5.61 -0.50 9.74
CA ILE A 111 5.34 -1.44 8.64
C ILE A 111 6.58 -1.56 7.76
N ASP A 112 6.91 -2.79 7.42
CA ASP A 112 7.95 -3.08 6.45
C ASP A 112 7.39 -3.04 5.03
N TRP A 113 7.17 -1.82 4.53
CA TRP A 113 6.65 -1.58 3.19
C TRP A 113 7.48 -2.28 2.12
N PRO A 114 6.84 -2.80 1.05
CA PRO A 114 7.53 -3.37 -0.08
C PRO A 114 8.51 -2.35 -0.69
N GLU A 115 9.67 -2.86 -1.14
CA GLU A 115 10.65 -2.05 -1.85
C GLU A 115 10.11 -1.78 -3.27
N LEU A 116 9.51 -0.60 -3.47
CA LEU A 116 9.20 -0.06 -4.81
C LEU A 116 10.47 0.56 -5.39
N ASP A 117 10.69 0.47 -6.72
CA ASP A 117 11.93 0.91 -7.39
C ASP A 117 12.08 2.44 -7.31
N GLY A 118 12.51 2.98 -6.16
CA GLY A 118 12.48 4.40 -5.86
C GLY A 118 12.01 4.71 -4.44
N TYR A 119 11.35 3.77 -3.77
CA TYR A 119 11.24 3.75 -2.31
C TYR A 119 12.58 3.34 -1.69
N GLY A 120 13.59 4.17 -1.93
CA GLY A 120 14.85 4.16 -1.19
C GLY A 120 14.73 5.00 0.08
N GLY A 121 13.54 5.02 0.71
CA GLY A 121 13.17 5.94 1.78
C GLY A 121 14.33 6.16 2.74
N GLY A 122 15.02 7.28 2.53
CA GLY A 122 15.94 7.83 3.52
C GLY A 122 15.20 7.94 4.84
N PRO A 123 15.91 7.96 5.97
CA PRO A 123 15.30 7.71 7.25
C PRO A 123 14.13 8.66 7.45
N MET A 124 12.90 8.12 7.47
CA MET A 124 11.86 8.76 8.25
C MET A 124 12.45 8.87 9.65
N GLU A 125 12.37 10.02 10.30
CA GLU A 125 12.75 10.08 11.71
C GLU A 125 12.06 8.90 12.43
N GLY A 126 12.84 8.01 13.05
CA GLY A 126 12.34 6.78 13.69
C GLY A 126 12.19 5.53 12.81
N SER A 127 12.66 5.51 11.55
CA SER A 127 12.62 4.32 10.70
C SER A 127 13.46 3.15 11.23
N LEU A 128 12.90 1.94 11.20
CA LEU A 128 13.59 0.71 11.61
C LEU A 128 14.74 0.41 10.65
N SER A 129 15.92 0.14 11.20
CA SER A 129 17.08 -0.24 10.40
C SER A 129 16.81 -1.54 9.62
N LYS A 130 17.51 -1.77 8.50
CA LYS A 130 17.45 -3.06 7.77
C LYS A 130 17.71 -4.26 8.69
N ARG A 131 18.51 -4.08 9.74
CA ARG A 131 18.79 -5.09 10.76
C ARG A 131 17.57 -5.37 11.65
N ASP A 132 16.81 -4.35 12.02
CA ASP A 132 15.61 -4.48 12.84
C ASP A 132 14.44 -5.05 12.05
N LYS A 133 14.29 -4.66 10.78
CA LYS A 133 13.38 -5.29 9.82
C LYS A 133 13.67 -6.80 9.70
N LYS A 134 14.95 -7.17 9.47
CA LYS A 134 15.38 -8.57 9.40
C LYS A 134 15.19 -9.33 10.71
N LYS A 135 15.35 -8.67 11.86
CA LYS A 135 15.14 -9.28 13.18
C LYS A 135 13.65 -9.53 13.46
N ARG A 136 12.76 -8.59 13.13
CA ARG A 136 11.30 -8.77 13.26
C ARG A 136 10.78 -9.89 12.35
N ARG A 137 11.22 -9.94 11.09
CA ARG A 137 10.86 -11.05 10.17
C ARG A 137 11.26 -12.43 10.70
N LYS A 138 12.28 -12.52 11.57
CA LYS A 138 12.68 -13.77 12.24
C LYS A 138 11.92 -14.06 13.53
N GLN A 139 11.34 -13.04 14.19
CA GLN A 139 10.56 -13.22 15.42
C GLN A 139 9.08 -13.50 15.17
N LYS A 140 8.55 -13.06 14.02
CA LYS A 140 7.16 -13.33 13.61
C LYS A 140 6.97 -14.67 12.87
N ARG A 141 8.06 -15.39 12.59
CA ARG A 141 8.08 -16.75 12.03
C ARG A 141 8.21 -17.77 13.14
#